data_AF-A0A8D1VHD5-F1
#
_entry.id   AF-A0A8D1VHD5-F1
#
_cell.length_a   1.000
_cell.length_b   1.000
_cell.length_c   1.000
_cell.angle_alpha   90.00
_cell.angle_beta   90.00
_cell.angle_gamma   90.00
#
_symmetry.space_group_name_H-M   'P 1'
#
loop_
_entity.id
_entity.type
_entity.pdbx_description
1 polymer ?
#
loop_
_entity_poly.entity_id
_entity_poly.type
_entity_poly.pdbx_seq_one_letter_code
_entity_poly.pdbx_strand_id
1 'polypeptide(L)'
;MVTQHGKPMFTKVCTEGRLILEFTFDDLMRIKTWHFTIRQYRELVPRSILAMHAQDPQVLDQLSKNITRMGLTNFTLNYLRLCVILEPMQELMSRHKTYNLSPRDCLKTCLFQKWQRMVAPPAEPTRQPTTKRRKRKNSTSSTSNSSAGNNANSTGSKKKTPAANLSLSSQVPIASIARSPVSGCALRT
;
A
#
# COMPACT_ATOMS: atom_id res chain seq x y z
N MET A 1 8.47 -17.03 -21.44
CA MET A 1 9.73 -16.45 -20.93
C MET A 1 10.84 -17.46 -21.14
N VAL A 2 12.00 -17.03 -21.64
CA VAL A 2 13.16 -17.91 -21.88
C VAL A 2 14.36 -17.33 -21.15
N THR A 3 15.01 -18.12 -20.31
CA THR A 3 16.23 -17.73 -19.58
C THR A 3 17.36 -18.70 -19.89
N GLN A 4 18.58 -18.18 -20.03
CA GLN A 4 19.78 -18.99 -20.24
C GLN A 4 20.68 -18.86 -19.02
N HIS A 5 21.00 -19.99 -18.42
CA HIS A 5 21.97 -20.06 -17.32
C HIS A 5 23.38 -20.14 -17.90
N GLY A 6 24.31 -19.40 -17.30
CA GLY A 6 25.72 -19.42 -17.67
C GLY A 6 26.46 -20.60 -17.05
N LYS A 7 27.80 -20.52 -17.04
CA LYS A 7 28.66 -21.53 -16.42
C LYS A 7 28.27 -21.78 -14.94
N PRO A 8 28.39 -22.99 -14.41
CA PRO A 8 28.96 -24.20 -15.04
C PRO A 8 27.97 -25.01 -15.89
N MET A 9 26.67 -24.77 -15.75
CA MET A 9 25.63 -25.52 -16.45
C MET A 9 24.85 -24.59 -17.38
N PHE A 10 25.11 -24.73 -18.69
CA PHE A 10 24.47 -23.94 -19.76
C PHE A 10 23.01 -24.35 -20.00
N THR A 11 22.20 -24.37 -18.95
CA THR A 11 20.80 -24.81 -19.00
C THR A 11 19.91 -23.70 -19.54
N LYS A 12 19.04 -24.02 -20.49
CA LYS A 12 17.99 -23.12 -20.99
C LYS A 12 16.68 -23.46 -20.32
N VAL A 13 16.06 -22.49 -19.66
CA VAL A 13 14.76 -22.66 -19.02
C VAL A 13 13.70 -21.96 -19.87
N CYS A 14 12.71 -22.72 -20.29
CA CYS A 14 11.56 -22.25 -21.06
C CYS A 14 10.33 -22.27 -20.14
N THR A 15 9.84 -21.09 -19.76
CA THR A 15 8.67 -20.93 -18.90
C THR A 15 7.49 -20.45 -19.74
N GLU A 16 6.45 -21.27 -19.81
CA GLU A 16 5.25 -21.01 -20.59
C GLU A 16 4.09 -20.59 -19.70
N GLY A 17 3.25 -19.69 -20.21
CA GLY A 17 2.19 -19.08 -19.42
C GLY A 17 1.41 -18.04 -20.19
N ARG A 18 0.46 -17.41 -19.51
CA ARG A 18 -0.33 -16.30 -20.04
C ARG A 18 0.33 -14.98 -19.62
N LEU A 19 0.67 -14.15 -20.60
CA LEU A 19 1.18 -12.80 -20.39
C LEU A 19 0.07 -11.80 -20.71
N ILE A 20 -0.28 -10.93 -19.76
CA ILE A 20 -1.19 -9.81 -19.92
C ILE A 20 -0.39 -8.53 -19.68
N LEU A 21 -0.45 -7.62 -20.63
CA LEU A 21 0.20 -6.31 -20.60
C LEU A 21 -0.86 -5.25 -20.81
N GLU A 22 -0.89 -4.24 -19.94
CA GLU A 22 -1.62 -3.01 -20.21
C GLU A 22 -0.61 -1.90 -20.46
N PHE A 23 -0.86 -1.13 -21.51
CA PHE A 23 -0.03 0.00 -21.88
C PHE A 23 -0.73 1.32 -21.53
N THR A 24 0.05 2.33 -21.19
CA THR A 24 -0.44 3.71 -21.13
C THR A 24 -0.76 4.21 -22.54
N PHE A 25 -1.82 5.00 -22.65
CA PHE A 25 -2.15 5.70 -23.90
C PHE A 25 -1.40 7.04 -23.92
N ASP A 26 -0.09 6.98 -24.08
CA ASP A 26 0.82 8.10 -24.27
C ASP A 26 1.76 7.81 -25.45
N ASP A 27 2.47 8.82 -25.96
CA ASP A 27 3.36 8.66 -27.13
C ASP A 27 4.48 7.63 -26.90
N LEU A 28 4.80 7.34 -25.63
CA LEU A 28 5.84 6.40 -25.21
C LEU A 28 5.33 4.96 -25.07
N MET A 29 4.01 4.73 -25.07
CA MET A 29 3.36 3.42 -24.90
C MET A 29 4.02 2.57 -23.79
N ARG A 30 4.14 3.13 -22.59
CA ARG A 30 4.83 2.46 -21.47
C ARG A 30 3.96 1.35 -20.88
N ILE A 31 4.62 0.30 -20.38
CA ILE A 31 3.93 -0.78 -19.67
C ILE A 31 3.41 -0.22 -18.33
N LYS A 32 2.09 -0.22 -18.18
CA LYS A 32 1.39 0.19 -16.95
C LYS A 32 1.23 -0.98 -15.99
N THR A 33 0.83 -2.14 -16.51
CA THR A 33 0.70 -3.37 -15.73
C THR A 33 1.30 -4.53 -16.49
N TRP A 34 1.94 -5.42 -15.74
CA TRP A 34 2.55 -6.64 -16.25
C TRP A 34 2.10 -7.81 -15.38
N HIS A 35 1.31 -8.71 -15.96
CA HIS A 35 0.82 -9.89 -15.26
C HIS A 35 1.19 -11.15 -16.04
N PHE A 36 2.04 -11.97 -15.44
CA PHE A 36 2.49 -13.22 -16.04
C PHE A 36 2.07 -14.42 -15.19
N THR A 37 1.17 -15.24 -15.72
CA THR A 37 0.67 -16.47 -15.07
C THR A 37 1.36 -17.68 -15.67
N ILE A 38 2.23 -18.31 -14.90
CA ILE A 38 3.00 -19.49 -15.30
C ILE A 38 2.09 -20.72 -15.30
N ARG A 39 2.17 -21.53 -16.37
CA ARG A 39 1.42 -22.80 -16.51
C ARG A 39 2.35 -24.01 -16.47
N GLN A 40 3.42 -23.97 -17.26
CA GLN A 40 4.40 -25.06 -17.35
C GLN A 40 5.79 -24.49 -17.57
N TYR A 41 6.82 -25.28 -17.26
CA TYR A 41 8.21 -24.91 -17.51
C TYR A 41 9.02 -26.14 -17.88
N ARG A 42 10.08 -25.95 -18.67
CA ARG A 42 10.99 -27.00 -19.12
C ARG A 42 12.43 -26.53 -18.99
N GLU A 43 13.29 -27.41 -18.49
CA GLU A 43 14.72 -27.18 -18.41
C GLU A 43 15.41 -28.02 -19.51
N LEU A 44 16.20 -27.36 -20.34
CA LEU A 44 16.87 -27.95 -21.49
C LEU A 44 18.38 -27.93 -21.21
N VAL A 45 18.97 -29.12 -21.10
CA VAL A 45 20.41 -29.31 -20.92
C VAL A 45 21.08 -29.55 -22.28
N PRO A 46 22.17 -28.84 -22.62
CA PRO A 46 22.90 -29.06 -23.86
C PRO A 46 23.45 -30.48 -23.96
N ARG A 47 23.35 -31.07 -25.16
CA ARG A 47 23.81 -32.43 -25.42
C ARG A 47 25.33 -32.60 -25.26
N SER A 48 26.11 -31.54 -25.46
CA SER A 48 27.57 -31.54 -25.23
C SER A 48 27.94 -31.76 -23.76
N ILE A 49 27.19 -31.18 -22.82
CA ILE A 49 27.41 -31.37 -21.37
C ILE A 49 27.07 -32.80 -20.97
N LEU A 50 25.99 -33.36 -21.52
CA LEU A 50 25.60 -34.75 -21.29
C LEU A 50 26.66 -35.72 -21.82
N ALA A 51 27.23 -35.46 -23.01
CA ALA A 51 28.28 -36.30 -23.58
C ALA A 51 29.59 -36.25 -22.76
N MET A 52 29.96 -35.08 -22.23
CA MET A 52 31.15 -34.91 -21.39
C MET A 52 31.06 -35.68 -20.07
N HIS A 53 29.87 -35.76 -19.46
CA HIS A 53 29.65 -36.42 -18.17
C HIS A 53 29.00 -37.81 -18.30
N ALA A 54 28.99 -38.40 -19.50
CA ALA A 54 28.33 -39.68 -19.75
C ALA A 54 28.94 -40.86 -18.96
N GLN A 55 30.22 -40.75 -18.59
CA GLN A 55 30.94 -41.77 -17.82
C GLN A 55 30.83 -41.59 -16.30
N ASP A 56 30.20 -40.51 -15.83
CA ASP A 56 30.02 -40.23 -14.40
C ASP A 56 28.53 -40.26 -14.03
N PRO A 57 28.02 -41.40 -13.51
CA PRO A 57 26.64 -41.54 -13.09
C PRO A 57 26.22 -40.53 -12.02
N GLN A 58 27.15 -40.07 -11.16
CA GLN A 58 26.81 -39.14 -10.07
C GLN A 58 26.50 -37.74 -10.58
N VAL A 59 27.26 -37.27 -11.57
CA VAL A 59 27.03 -35.95 -12.18
C VAL A 59 25.75 -35.97 -13.03
N LEU A 60 25.45 -37.10 -13.68
CA LEU A 60 24.22 -37.25 -14.46
C LEU A 60 22.97 -37.21 -13.57
N ASP A 61 23.00 -37.86 -12.40
CA ASP A 61 21.92 -37.76 -11.40
C ASP A 61 21.71 -36.30 -10.97
N GLN A 62 22.79 -35.55 -10.78
CA GLN A 62 22.71 -34.13 -10.43
C GLN A 62 22.13 -33.26 -11.56
N LEU A 63 22.49 -33.55 -12.82
CA LEU A 63 21.95 -32.87 -14.01
C LEU A 63 20.47 -33.17 -14.25
N SER A 64 19.96 -34.31 -13.77
CA SER A 64 18.55 -34.68 -13.87
C SER A 64 17.63 -33.87 -12.96
N LYS A 65 18.19 -33.27 -11.91
CA LYS A 65 17.44 -32.48 -10.92
C LYS A 65 17.18 -31.08 -11.47
N ASN A 66 15.94 -30.62 -11.31
CA ASN A 66 15.55 -29.27 -11.69
C ASN A 66 16.33 -28.23 -10.87
N ILE A 67 16.87 -27.22 -11.54
CA ILE A 67 17.54 -26.08 -10.91
C ILE A 67 16.55 -24.93 -10.58
N THR A 68 15.37 -24.92 -11.20
CA THR A 68 14.33 -23.92 -10.99
C THR A 68 13.10 -24.48 -10.27
N ARG A 69 12.32 -23.58 -9.66
CA ARG A 69 10.99 -23.86 -9.12
C ARG A 69 9.99 -23.02 -9.88
N MET A 70 9.02 -23.66 -10.52
CA MET A 70 8.03 -22.99 -11.40
C MET A 70 8.68 -22.17 -12.53
N GLY A 71 9.83 -22.62 -13.06
CA GLY A 71 10.54 -21.90 -14.12
C GLY A 71 11.21 -20.60 -13.66
N LEU A 72 11.36 -20.40 -12.35
CA LEU A 72 12.08 -19.29 -11.72
C LEU A 72 13.20 -19.81 -10.83
N THR A 73 14.32 -19.10 -10.79
CA THR A 73 15.43 -19.45 -9.89
C THR A 73 15.06 -19.19 -8.43
N ASN A 74 15.71 -19.90 -7.50
CA ASN A 74 15.56 -19.62 -6.08
C ASN A 74 15.94 -18.17 -5.74
N PHE A 75 16.96 -17.62 -6.41
CA PHE A 75 17.34 -16.21 -6.25
C PHE A 75 16.19 -15.26 -6.60
N THR A 76 15.57 -15.46 -7.77
CA THR A 76 14.41 -14.68 -8.22
C THR A 76 13.23 -14.82 -7.26
N LEU A 77 12.91 -16.04 -6.81
CA LEU A 77 11.82 -16.27 -5.86
C LEU A 77 12.08 -15.61 -4.50
N ASN A 78 13.31 -15.69 -4.01
CA ASN A 78 13.69 -15.03 -2.75
C ASN A 78 13.63 -13.51 -2.90
N TYR A 79 14.06 -12.96 -4.03
CA TYR A 79 13.92 -11.53 -4.32
C TYR A 79 12.45 -11.10 -4.34
N LEU A 80 11.57 -11.83 -5.02
CA LEU A 80 10.13 -11.52 -5.07
C LEU A 80 9.48 -11.58 -3.68
N ARG A 81 9.86 -12.56 -2.84
CA ARG A 81 9.41 -12.64 -1.44
C ARG A 81 9.86 -11.43 -0.63
N LEU A 82 11.07 -10.95 -0.85
CA LEU A 82 11.56 -9.71 -0.22
C LEU A 82 10.76 -8.50 -0.70
N CYS A 83 10.44 -8.39 -1.99
CA CYS A 83 9.64 -7.28 -2.52
C CYS A 83 8.27 -7.16 -1.84
N VAL A 84 7.59 -8.29 -1.58
CA VAL A 84 6.29 -8.32 -0.87
C VAL A 84 6.39 -7.76 0.55
N ILE A 85 7.52 -7.93 1.22
CA ILE A 85 7.76 -7.41 2.57
C ILE A 85 8.23 -5.95 2.51
N LEU A 86 9.08 -5.61 1.56
CA LEU A 86 9.67 -4.28 1.44
C LEU A 86 8.64 -3.23 1.03
N GLU A 87 7.62 -3.60 0.25
CA GLU A 87 6.54 -2.70 -0.16
C GLU A 87 5.80 -2.06 1.05
N PRO A 88 5.24 -2.81 2.02
CA PRO A 88 4.67 -2.21 3.22
C PRO A 88 5.72 -1.58 4.14
N MET A 89 6.98 -2.05 4.12
CA MET A 89 8.05 -1.40 4.88
C MET A 89 8.35 0.01 4.39
N GLN A 90 8.12 0.35 3.13
CA GLN A 90 8.31 1.72 2.64
C GLN A 90 7.39 2.73 3.35
N GLU A 91 6.13 2.33 3.62
CA GLU A 91 5.21 3.15 4.43
C GLU A 91 5.73 3.34 5.86
N LEU A 92 6.31 2.30 6.46
CA LEU A 92 6.88 2.37 7.80
C LEU A 92 8.14 3.23 7.85
N MET A 93 9.02 3.08 6.86
CA MET A 93 10.26 3.84 6.75
C MET A 93 9.98 5.34 6.54
N SER A 94 8.97 5.68 5.73
CA SER A 94 8.60 7.09 5.53
C SER A 94 8.15 7.73 6.85
N ARG A 95 7.30 7.05 7.64
CA ARG A 95 6.86 7.54 8.95
C ARG A 95 7.99 7.61 9.98
N HIS A 96 8.88 6.62 10.00
CA HIS A 96 10.07 6.64 10.85
C HIS A 96 10.90 7.90 10.57
N LYS A 97 11.13 8.20 9.29
CA LYS A 97 11.89 9.37 8.84
C LYS A 97 11.16 10.70 9.12
N THR A 98 9.84 10.75 8.99
CA THR A 98 9.05 11.98 9.22
C THR A 98 8.87 12.31 10.71
N TYR A 99 8.63 11.30 11.55
CA TYR A 99 8.23 11.51 12.95
C TYR A 99 9.33 11.15 13.96
N ASN A 100 10.49 10.67 13.52
CA ASN A 100 11.62 10.25 14.38
C ASN A 100 11.22 9.24 15.49
N LEU A 101 10.20 8.43 15.23
CA LEU A 101 9.70 7.39 16.15
C LEU A 101 10.55 6.13 16.04
N SER A 102 10.58 5.26 17.05
CA SER A 102 11.25 3.96 16.88
C SER A 102 10.56 3.13 15.77
N PRO A 103 11.29 2.27 15.03
CA PRO A 103 10.66 1.40 14.03
C PRO A 103 9.54 0.51 14.59
N ARG A 104 9.64 0.11 15.87
CA ARG A 104 8.60 -0.67 16.56
C ARG A 104 7.33 0.16 16.79
N ASP A 105 7.46 1.42 17.17
CA ASP A 105 6.31 2.31 17.41
C ASP A 105 5.62 2.71 16.10
N CYS A 106 6.39 2.88 15.03
CA CYS A 106 5.86 3.08 13.68
C CYS A 106 4.97 1.91 13.26
N LEU A 107 5.45 0.67 13.46
CA LEU A 107 4.68 -0.53 13.16
C LEU A 107 3.40 -0.61 13.98
N LYS A 108 3.48 -0.44 15.30
CA LYS A 108 2.33 -0.49 16.20
C LYS A 108 1.25 0.53 15.79
N THR A 109 1.67 1.75 15.49
CA THR A 109 0.76 2.84 15.10
C THR A 109 0.13 2.60 13.73
N CYS A 110 0.90 2.13 12.74
CA CYS A 110 0.38 1.77 11.42
C CYS A 110 -0.63 0.64 11.48
N LEU A 111 -0.33 -0.44 12.21
CA LEU A 111 -1.23 -1.58 12.37
C LEU A 111 -2.52 -1.16 13.06
N PHE A 112 -2.44 -0.37 14.12
CA PHE A 112 -3.62 0.11 14.83
C PHE A 112 -4.50 0.99 13.95
N GLN A 113 -3.90 1.91 13.19
CA GLN A 113 -4.66 2.76 12.25
C GLN A 113 -5.23 1.97 11.06
N LYS A 114 -4.53 0.96 10.53
CA LYS A 114 -5.08 0.06 9.49
C LYS A 114 -6.26 -0.74 10.04
N TRP A 115 -6.12 -1.27 11.25
CA TRP A 115 -7.19 -1.97 11.95
C TRP A 115 -8.41 -1.08 12.19
N GLN A 116 -8.23 0.14 12.71
CA GLN A 116 -9.34 1.08 12.92
C GLN A 116 -10.10 1.37 11.63
N ARG A 117 -9.41 1.54 10.49
CA ARG A 117 -10.06 1.75 9.18
C ARG A 117 -10.81 0.53 8.66
N MET A 118 -10.39 -0.67 9.04
CA MET A 118 -11.09 -1.91 8.66
C MET A 118 -12.30 -2.19 9.55
N VAL A 119 -12.23 -1.83 10.84
CA VAL A 119 -13.27 -2.12 11.84
C VAL A 119 -14.31 -1.00 11.97
N ALA A 120 -13.96 0.24 11.59
CA ALA A 120 -14.92 1.35 11.52
C ALA A 120 -15.14 1.74 10.03
N PRO A 121 -16.27 1.35 9.42
CA PRO A 121 -16.68 1.91 8.13
C PRO A 121 -16.70 3.45 8.23
N PRO A 122 -16.27 4.19 7.20
CA PRO A 122 -16.43 5.63 7.19
C PRO A 122 -17.93 5.90 7.32
N ALA A 123 -18.35 6.56 8.40
CA ALA A 123 -19.65 7.17 8.42
C ALA A 123 -19.71 8.06 7.17
N GLU A 124 -20.69 7.82 6.29
CA GLU A 124 -21.00 8.73 5.20
C GLU A 124 -20.99 10.15 5.76
N PRO A 125 -20.40 11.14 5.07
CA PRO A 125 -20.52 12.51 5.51
C PRO A 125 -22.01 12.84 5.50
N THR A 126 -22.62 12.81 6.69
CA THR A 126 -24.00 13.18 6.92
C THR A 126 -24.18 14.52 6.26
N ARG A 127 -24.90 14.48 5.14
CA ARG A 127 -25.42 15.60 4.39
C ARG A 127 -25.73 16.72 5.37
N GLN A 128 -24.96 17.82 5.29
CA GLN A 128 -25.21 19.01 6.10
C GLN A 128 -26.71 19.30 6.04
N PRO A 129 -27.45 19.36 7.15
CA PRO A 129 -28.85 19.72 7.10
C PRO A 129 -28.92 21.14 6.56
N THR A 130 -29.47 21.26 5.36
CA THR A 130 -29.72 22.51 4.66
C THR A 130 -30.37 23.49 5.63
N THR A 131 -29.68 24.59 5.93
CA THR A 131 -30.25 25.72 6.65
C THR A 131 -31.45 26.21 5.84
N LYS A 132 -32.66 25.86 6.29
CA LYS A 132 -33.91 26.36 5.71
C LYS A 132 -33.97 27.87 5.95
N ARG A 133 -33.46 28.60 4.96
CA ARG A 133 -33.98 29.83 4.37
C ARG A 133 -35.18 30.43 5.13
N ARG A 134 -34.87 31.31 6.08
CA ARG A 134 -35.52 32.61 6.36
C ARG A 134 -37.05 32.65 6.32
N LYS A 135 -37.71 32.45 7.46
CA LYS A 135 -39.09 32.89 7.69
C LYS A 135 -39.10 34.22 8.46
N ARG A 136 -39.24 35.31 7.72
CA ARG A 136 -39.54 36.66 8.24
C ARG A 136 -40.93 36.61 8.92
N LYS A 137 -41.04 37.02 10.18
CA LYS A 137 -42.24 37.66 10.73
C LYS A 137 -41.83 38.81 11.64
N ASN A 138 -42.39 39.97 11.31
CA ASN A 138 -42.28 41.24 12.01
C ASN A 138 -43.41 41.33 13.05
N SER A 139 -43.10 41.81 14.25
CA SER A 139 -44.00 42.65 15.03
C SER A 139 -43.24 43.35 16.15
N THR A 140 -43.54 44.64 16.23
CA THR A 140 -42.89 45.76 16.93
C THR A 140 -43.31 45.88 18.40
N SER A 141 -42.63 46.83 19.10
CA SER A 141 -42.96 47.57 20.34
C SER A 141 -42.33 47.01 21.62
N SER A 142 -41.24 47.61 22.17
CA SER A 142 -41.14 48.89 22.93
C SER A 142 -40.83 48.51 24.41
N THR A 143 -39.97 49.10 25.25
CA THR A 143 -39.37 50.44 25.41
C THR A 143 -38.29 50.33 26.53
N SER A 144 -37.22 51.17 26.50
CA SER A 144 -36.45 51.76 27.65
C SER A 144 -35.79 50.85 28.73
N ASN A 145 -34.63 51.10 29.37
CA ASN A 145 -33.70 52.23 29.48
C ASN A 145 -32.37 51.79 30.15
N SER A 146 -31.29 52.50 29.82
CA SER A 146 -30.06 52.87 30.60
C SER A 146 -29.50 52.00 31.76
N SER A 147 -28.18 51.77 31.76
CA SER A 147 -27.18 52.54 32.54
C SER A 147 -25.82 51.84 32.66
N ALA A 148 -24.79 52.67 32.85
CA ALA A 148 -23.35 52.38 32.92
C ALA A 148 -22.91 51.79 34.27
N GLY A 149 -21.69 51.24 34.34
CA GLY A 149 -20.98 51.05 35.62
C GLY A 149 -19.80 50.07 35.59
N ASN A 150 -18.60 50.59 35.87
CA ASN A 150 -17.30 49.94 35.92
C ASN A 150 -17.04 49.09 37.19
N ASN A 151 -15.96 48.28 37.10
CA ASN A 151 -14.99 47.85 38.13
C ASN A 151 -15.44 46.99 39.33
N ALA A 152 -14.79 45.83 39.50
CA ALA A 152 -13.67 45.67 40.46
C ALA A 152 -13.18 44.20 40.59
N ASN A 153 -11.87 44.04 40.38
CA ASN A 153 -10.88 43.19 41.05
C ASN A 153 -11.32 42.06 42.02
N SER A 154 -10.80 40.84 41.82
CA SER A 154 -10.23 40.06 42.94
C SER A 154 -9.22 38.99 42.49
N THR A 155 -8.12 39.01 43.23
CA THR A 155 -6.92 38.16 43.24
C THR A 155 -7.17 36.70 43.63
N GLY A 156 -6.38 35.76 43.11
CA GLY A 156 -6.34 34.39 43.66
C GLY A 156 -5.50 33.37 42.89
N SER A 157 -4.21 33.30 43.21
CA SER A 157 -3.21 32.33 42.74
C SER A 157 -3.52 30.84 43.02
N LYS A 158 -3.26 29.92 42.07
CA LYS A 158 -2.40 28.72 42.23
C LYS A 158 -2.39 27.78 40.99
N LYS A 159 -1.18 27.59 40.45
CA LYS A 159 -0.58 26.43 39.73
C LYS A 159 -1.49 25.26 39.29
N LYS A 160 -1.45 24.92 37.99
CA LYS A 160 -0.94 23.64 37.41
C LYS A 160 -1.18 23.58 35.87
N THR A 161 -0.12 23.31 35.12
CA THR A 161 -0.12 22.84 33.70
C THR A 161 0.39 21.39 33.67
N PRO A 162 0.31 20.63 32.55
CA PRO A 162 -0.71 20.56 31.50
C PRO A 162 -1.18 19.11 31.23
N ALA A 163 -2.34 18.93 30.60
CA ALA A 163 -2.66 17.70 29.85
C ALA A 163 -3.16 18.12 28.47
N ALA A 164 -2.23 18.27 27.53
CA ALA A 164 -2.53 18.56 26.14
C ALA A 164 -3.03 17.27 25.46
N ASN A 165 -4.34 17.10 25.40
CA ASN A 165 -4.98 16.23 24.42
C ASN A 165 -4.71 16.81 23.03
N LEU A 166 -3.74 16.24 22.31
CA LEU A 166 -3.54 16.52 20.89
C LEU A 166 -4.38 15.54 20.08
N SER A 167 -5.66 15.85 19.93
CA SER A 167 -6.47 15.38 18.81
C SER A 167 -5.93 16.03 17.54
N LEU A 168 -5.07 15.34 16.80
CA LEU A 168 -4.58 15.83 15.51
C LEU A 168 -5.65 15.57 14.44
N SER A 169 -6.53 16.57 14.31
CA SER A 169 -7.45 16.73 13.21
C SER A 169 -6.68 16.81 11.89
N SER A 170 -7.25 16.15 10.89
CA SER A 170 -6.85 16.07 9.50
C SER A 170 -6.53 17.44 8.88
N GLN A 171 -5.36 17.58 8.24
CA GLN A 171 -5.18 18.28 6.96
C GLN A 171 -3.71 18.27 6.52
N VAL A 172 -3.40 17.46 5.51
CA VAL A 172 -2.41 17.83 4.50
C VAL A 172 -3.02 17.46 3.14
N PRO A 173 -3.23 18.43 2.22
CA PRO A 173 -3.79 18.16 0.92
C PRO A 173 -2.69 17.58 0.02
N ILE A 174 -2.80 16.30 -0.35
CA ILE A 174 -2.07 15.78 -1.51
C ILE A 174 -3.08 15.71 -2.66
N ALA A 175 -2.77 16.51 -3.68
CA ALA A 175 -3.53 16.66 -4.90
C ALA A 175 -3.78 15.32 -5.61
N SER A 176 -5.05 15.11 -5.96
CA SER A 176 -5.53 14.53 -7.22
C SER A 176 -4.65 13.51 -7.95
N ILE A 177 -4.90 12.22 -7.69
CA ILE A 177 -4.97 11.21 -8.75
C ILE A 177 -6.34 10.55 -8.63
N ALA A 178 -7.24 10.97 -9.50
CA ALA A 178 -8.56 10.37 -9.67
C ALA A 178 -8.40 8.92 -10.13
N ARG A 179 -8.88 7.97 -9.33
CA ARG A 179 -9.20 6.62 -9.82
C ARG A 179 -10.65 6.34 -9.47
N SER A 180 -11.48 6.34 -10.50
CA SER A 180 -12.90 5.99 -10.45
C SER A 180 -13.10 4.61 -9.80
N PRO A 181 -14.18 4.39 -9.04
CA PRO A 181 -14.56 3.06 -8.60
C PRO A 181 -15.25 2.35 -9.77
N VAL A 182 -14.79 1.14 -10.12
CA VAL A 182 -15.57 0.23 -10.96
C VAL A 182 -16.28 -0.73 -10.01
N SER A 183 -17.60 -0.73 -10.16
CA SER A 183 -18.60 -1.47 -9.41
C SER A 183 -18.44 -2.99 -9.51
N GLY A 184 -18.70 -3.68 -8.40
CA GLY A 184 -19.52 -4.90 -8.38
C GLY A 184 -18.91 -6.21 -8.86
N CYS A 185 -18.56 -7.08 -7.91
CA CYS A 185 -18.80 -8.52 -8.09
C CYS A 185 -19.18 -9.13 -6.74
N ALA A 186 -20.48 -9.32 -6.55
CA ALA A 186 -21.05 -10.09 -5.45
C ALA A 186 -20.89 -11.59 -5.79
N LEU A 187 -20.16 -12.32 -4.95
CA LEU A 187 -20.33 -13.77 -4.84
C LEU A 187 -21.61 -14.02 -4.03
N ARG A 188 -22.60 -14.66 -4.65
CA ARG A 188 -23.49 -15.59 -3.93
C ARG A 188 -23.09 -17.01 -4.29
N THR A 189 -23.13 -17.82 -3.24
CA THR A 189 -23.10 -19.28 -3.17
C THR A 189 -23.94 -19.98 -4.23
#